data_AF-A0A3C0B0T9-F1
#
_entry.id   AF-A0A3C0B0T9-F1
#
_cell.length_a   1.000
_cell.length_b   1.000
_cell.length_c   1.000
_cell.angle_alpha   90.00
_cell.angle_beta   90.00
_cell.angle_gamma   90.00
#
_symmetry.space_group_name_H-M   'P 1'
#
loop_
_entity.id
_entity.type
_entity.pdbx_description
1 polymer ?
#
loop_
_entity_poly.entity_id
_entity_poly.type
_entity_poly.pdbx_seq_one_letter_code
_entity_poly.pdbx_strand_id
1 'polypeptide(L)' 'AEMKKNSILTDNEIEEGLILTCQAHPTSTEIIVDFDDV' A
#
# COMPACT_ATOMS: atom_id res chain seq x y z
N ALA A 1 2.18 2.27 -5.99
CA ALA A 1 1.53 0.95 -6.02
C ALA A 1 0.04 1.16 -6.23
N GLU A 2 -0.59 0.42 -7.13
CA GLU A 2 -2.00 0.62 -7.49
C GLU A 2 -2.83 -0.57 -6.99
N MET A 3 -3.90 -0.30 -6.23
CA MET A 3 -4.80 -1.33 -5.71
C MET A 3 -5.99 -1.53 -6.66
N LYS A 4 -6.21 -2.77 -7.10
CA LYS A 4 -7.29 -3.12 -8.04
C LYS A 4 -8.70 -2.99 -7.45
N LYS A 5 -8.86 -3.23 -6.15
CA LYS A 5 -10.09 -3.05 -5.39
C LYS A 5 -9.71 -2.63 -3.99
N ASN A 6 -10.17 -1.47 -3.55
CA ASN A 6 -10.17 -1.14 -2.14
C ASN A 6 -11.57 -1.42 -1.58
N SER A 7 -11.67 -2.28 -0.58
CA SER A 7 -12.94 -2.60 0.11
C SER A 7 -12.75 -2.73 1.62
N ILE A 8 -11.58 -2.33 2.13
CA ILE A 8 -11.16 -2.55 3.53
C ILE A 8 -10.60 -1.25 4.13
N LEU A 9 -9.82 -0.47 3.36
CA LEU A 9 -9.25 0.78 3.84
C LEU A 9 -10.21 1.94 3.60
N THR A 10 -10.35 2.81 4.59
CA THR A 10 -11.02 4.10 4.49
C THR A 10 -10.21 5.07 3.64
N ASP A 11 -10.85 6.14 3.13
CA ASP A 11 -10.18 7.12 2.26
C ASP A 11 -8.98 7.80 2.97
N ASN A 12 -9.08 8.06 4.28
CA ASN A 12 -7.97 8.61 5.07
C ASN A 12 -6.77 7.66 5.14
N GLU A 13 -7.00 6.35 5.31
CA GLU A 13 -5.90 5.36 5.36
C GLU A 13 -5.18 5.27 4.01
N ILE A 14 -5.89 5.47 2.89
CA ILE A 14 -5.28 5.57 1.56
C ILE A 14 -4.44 6.85 1.45
N GLU A 15 -4.95 7.99 1.95
CA GLU A 15 -4.22 9.26 1.95
C GLU A 15 -2.94 9.20 2.78
N GLU A 16 -2.94 8.42 3.87
CA GLU A 16 -1.74 8.11 4.67
C GLU A 16 -0.77 7.14 3.97
N GLY A 17 -1.12 6.63 2.80
CA GLY A 17 -0.26 5.77 1.99
C GLY A 17 -0.33 4.28 2.35
N LEU A 18 -1.33 3.87 3.15
CA LEU A 18 -1.54 2.46 3.48
C LEU A 18 -2.07 1.71 2.26
N ILE A 19 -1.50 0.53 2.01
CA ILE A 19 -1.88 -0.32 0.87
C ILE A 19 -2.08 -1.76 1.32
N LEU A 20 -3.01 -2.47 0.68
CA LEU A 20 -3.19 -3.90 0.87
C LEU A 20 -2.14 -4.67 0.07
N THR A 21 -1.14 -5.22 0.74
CA THR A 21 -0.02 -5.95 0.11
C THR A 21 -0.44 -7.17 -0.71
N CYS A 22 -1.59 -7.79 -0.39
CA CYS A 22 -2.14 -8.92 -1.15
C CYS A 22 -2.78 -8.51 -2.50
N GLN A 23 -3.00 -7.21 -2.74
CA GLN A 23 -3.71 -6.69 -3.91
C GLN A 23 -2.98 -5.54 -4.62
N ALA A 24 -2.02 -4.91 -3.94
CA ALA A 24 -1.27 -3.79 -4.45
C ALA A 24 -0.17 -4.28 -5.38
N HIS A 25 -0.21 -3.85 -6.64
CA HIS A 25 0.89 -4.05 -7.56
C HIS A 25 1.85 -2.85 -7.49
N PRO A 26 3.16 -3.09 -7.37
CA PRO A 26 4.15 -2.04 -7.44
C PRO A 26 4.06 -1.36 -8.81
N THR A 27 4.06 -0.04 -8.81
CA THR A 27 4.17 0.77 -10.04
C THR A 27 5.63 1.13 -10.33
N SER A 28 6.54 0.80 -9.41
CA SER A 28 7.99 0.98 -9.52
C SER A 28 8.69 -0.37 -9.71
N THR A 29 9.84 -0.34 -10.38
CA THR A 29 10.67 -1.53 -10.66
C THR A 29 11.44 -2.01 -9.44
N GLU A 30 11.72 -1.10 -8.49
CA GLU A 30 12.37 -1.38 -7.21
C GLU A 30 11.50 -0.84 -6.07
N ILE A 31 11.50 -1.55 -4.94
CA ILE A 31 10.77 -1.19 -3.72
C ILE A 31 11.73 -1.40 -2.55
N ILE A 32 11.86 -0.37 -1.72
CA ILE A 32 12.61 -0.44 -0.47
C ILE A 32 11.56 -0.58 0.63
N VAL A 33 11.61 -1.70 1.35
CA VAL A 33 10.76 -1.96 2.51
C VAL A 33 11.64 -1.78 3.74
N ASP A 34 11.41 -0.68 4.45
CA ASP A 34 12.02 -0.45 5.76
C ASP A 34 11.06 -1.00 6.82
N PHE A 35 11.54 -1.93 7.64
CA PHE A 35 10.73 -2.65 8.61
C PHE A 35 11.31 -2.42 10.01
N ASP A 36 11.21 -1.19 10.51
CA ASP A 36 11.58 -0.84 11.88
C ASP A 36 10.74 0.32 12.42
N ASP A 37 9.82 -0.02 13.34
CA ASP A 37 9.34 0.81 14.46
C ASP A 37 8.45 -0.08 15.37
N VAL A 38 9.10 -0.74 16.34
CA VAL A 38 8.48 -1.39 17.52
C VAL A 38 8.69 -0.53 18.77
#